data_AF-A0A8J6ZQ12-F1
#
_entry.id   AF-A0A8J6ZQ12-F1
#
_cell.length_a   1.000
_cell.length_b   1.000
_cell.length_c   1.000
_cell.angle_alpha   90.00
_cell.angle_beta   90.00
_cell.angle_gamma   90.00
#
_symmetry.space_group_name_H-M   'P 1'
#
loop_
_entity.id
_entity.type
_entity.pdbx_description
1 polymer ?
#
loop_
_entity_poly.entity_id
_entity_poly.type
_entity_poly.pdbx_seq_one_letter_code
_entity_poly.pdbx_strand_id
1 'polypeptide(L)'
;MASNFAVYTFFGKVLPERANVTISQIAYRLIQPDTGIDGNLIVSIALSQVTARFTASNEIADLLTLRNYVHDAIRVELDILGYVNGCGYELEITQVADSLGNQPIIFGVGIPVLADENRSVDFEKVFNLFQDSRGNYLRLCLADLREAIREPRDMGFFIYRAIEALMQSFRTDDSKRGKQQAWESLRSELSVSEDSIRQLEKVANSFRHGDTKYISDAEKGELFKIAWDIVDKYIKFACNGYQK
;
A
#
# COMPACT_ATOMS: atom_id res chain seq x y z
N MET A 1 -3.24 23.84 -35.01
CA MET A 1 -3.80 22.58 -34.47
C MET A 1 -3.99 22.79 -32.98
N ALA A 2 -5.22 22.67 -32.47
CA ALA A 2 -5.43 22.75 -31.03
C ALA A 2 -4.68 21.57 -30.40
N SER A 3 -3.70 21.85 -29.54
CA SER A 3 -3.09 20.84 -28.70
C SER A 3 -4.19 20.33 -27.77
N ASN A 4 -4.77 19.17 -28.08
CA ASN A 4 -5.72 18.51 -27.19
C ASN A 4 -4.95 18.03 -25.97
N PHE A 5 -5.03 18.79 -24.88
CA PHE A 5 -4.52 18.35 -23.59
C PHE A 5 -5.43 17.25 -23.05
N ALA A 6 -4.84 16.18 -22.52
CA ALA A 6 -5.56 15.18 -21.75
C ALA A 6 -5.73 15.71 -20.32
N VAL A 7 -6.97 15.75 -19.83
CA VAL A 7 -7.30 16.18 -18.47
C VAL A 7 -7.87 15.00 -17.70
N TYR A 8 -7.30 14.72 -16.53
CA TYR A 8 -7.76 13.69 -15.61
C TYR A 8 -8.17 14.34 -14.31
N THR A 9 -9.42 14.14 -13.89
CA THR A 9 -9.95 14.65 -12.63
C THR A 9 -10.14 13.49 -11.66
N PHE A 10 -9.32 13.48 -10.61
CA PHE A 10 -9.38 12.56 -9.50
C PHE A 10 -10.30 13.12 -8.42
N PHE A 11 -11.10 12.23 -7.85
CA PHE A 11 -12.00 12.54 -6.75
C PHE A 11 -11.69 11.64 -5.56
N GLY A 12 -11.85 12.19 -4.37
CA GLY A 12 -11.53 11.48 -3.15
C GLY A 12 -12.03 12.20 -1.92
N LYS A 13 -11.55 11.74 -0.76
CA LYS A 13 -11.94 12.26 0.55
C LYS A 13 -10.78 12.28 1.51
N VAL A 14 -10.84 13.21 2.47
CA VAL A 14 -10.00 13.23 3.66
C VAL A 14 -10.79 12.66 4.83
N LEU A 15 -10.28 11.58 5.42
CA LEU A 15 -10.87 10.94 6.58
C LEU A 15 -10.15 11.39 7.88
N PRO A 16 -10.88 11.47 9.01
CA PRO A 16 -12.33 11.32 9.09
C PRO A 16 -13.05 12.57 8.53
N GLU A 17 -14.17 12.38 7.81
CA GLU A 17 -14.89 13.49 7.15
C GLU A 17 -15.32 14.60 8.15
N ARG A 18 -15.58 14.23 9.41
CA ARG A 18 -15.91 15.18 10.49
C ARG A 18 -14.83 16.23 10.78
N ALA A 19 -13.61 16.05 10.27
CA ALA A 19 -12.55 17.03 10.38
C ALA A 19 -12.80 18.29 9.54
N ASN A 20 -13.69 18.23 8.54
CA ASN A 20 -14.06 19.36 7.67
C ASN A 20 -12.84 20.06 7.04
N VAL A 21 -11.85 19.27 6.59
CA VAL A 21 -10.60 19.81 6.06
C VAL A 21 -10.88 20.65 4.83
N THR A 22 -10.33 21.87 4.80
CA THR A 22 -10.42 22.77 3.65
C THR A 22 -9.06 23.35 3.34
N ILE A 23 -8.57 23.08 2.13
CA ILE A 23 -7.31 23.60 1.60
C ILE A 23 -7.62 24.24 0.25
N SER A 24 -7.23 25.52 0.12
CA SER A 24 -7.36 26.26 -1.14
C SER A 24 -6.54 25.61 -2.24
N GLN A 25 -6.81 26.00 -3.48
CA GLN A 25 -6.17 25.36 -4.62
C GLN A 25 -4.63 25.46 -4.59
N ILE A 26 -3.95 24.32 -4.67
CA ILE A 26 -2.48 24.22 -4.77
C ILE A 26 -2.11 23.61 -6.13
N ALA A 27 -1.06 24.13 -6.75
CA ALA A 27 -0.56 23.66 -8.03
C ALA A 27 0.80 22.96 -7.88
N TYR A 28 0.94 21.81 -8.52
CA TYR A 28 2.14 20.99 -8.59
C TYR A 28 2.54 20.74 -10.04
N ARG A 29 3.84 20.58 -10.27
CA ARG A 29 4.39 20.06 -11.52
C ARG A 29 4.81 18.62 -11.29
N LEU A 30 4.19 17.66 -11.97
CA LEU A 30 4.58 16.25 -11.91
C LEU A 30 5.38 15.89 -13.16
N ILE A 31 6.61 15.44 -12.96
CA ILE A 31 7.52 14.98 -14.01
C ILE A 31 8.16 13.69 -13.53
N GLN A 32 7.89 12.58 -14.22
CA GLN A 32 8.38 11.25 -13.89
C GLN A 32 8.78 10.51 -15.17
N PRO A 33 10.04 10.68 -15.62
CA PRO A 33 10.50 10.17 -16.90
C PRO A 33 10.26 8.67 -17.10
N ASP A 34 10.47 7.86 -16.06
CA ASP A 34 10.37 6.40 -16.11
C ASP A 34 8.94 5.89 -16.38
N THR A 35 7.92 6.71 -16.10
CA THR A 35 6.50 6.35 -16.25
C THR A 35 5.80 7.15 -17.34
N GLY A 36 6.50 8.09 -17.98
CA GLY A 36 5.92 8.99 -18.98
C GLY A 36 4.95 10.03 -18.42
N ILE A 37 4.83 10.15 -17.09
CA ILE A 37 3.97 11.16 -16.46
C ILE A 37 4.65 12.52 -16.53
N ASP A 38 4.06 13.41 -17.31
CA ASP A 38 4.50 14.78 -17.46
C ASP A 38 3.24 15.66 -17.57
N GLY A 39 2.93 16.40 -16.50
CA GLY A 39 1.83 17.37 -16.53
C GLY A 39 1.78 18.30 -15.31
N ASN A 40 0.74 19.13 -15.29
CA ASN A 40 0.43 20.02 -14.18
C ASN A 40 -0.72 19.42 -13.37
N LEU A 41 -0.56 19.33 -12.06
CA LEU A 41 -1.57 18.89 -11.12
C LEU A 41 -2.09 20.09 -10.33
N ILE A 42 -3.40 20.18 -10.18
CA ILE A 42 -4.07 21.16 -9.36
C ILE A 42 -4.91 20.42 -8.33
N VAL A 43 -4.65 20.62 -7.05
CA VAL A 43 -5.35 19.98 -5.94
C VAL A 43 -6.20 21.02 -5.21
N SER A 44 -7.38 20.61 -4.76
CA SER A 44 -8.21 21.37 -3.84
C SER A 44 -8.94 20.41 -2.89
N ILE A 45 -9.10 20.83 -1.64
CA ILE A 45 -9.86 20.08 -0.63
C ILE A 45 -10.93 21.02 -0.06
N ALA A 46 -12.20 20.64 -0.14
CA ALA A 46 -13.30 21.42 0.38
C ALA A 46 -14.21 20.53 1.23
N LEU A 47 -14.35 20.84 2.52
CA LEU A 47 -15.14 20.06 3.47
C LEU A 47 -14.81 18.55 3.40
N SER A 48 -13.52 18.25 3.45
CA SER A 48 -12.96 16.91 3.32
C SER A 48 -13.24 16.20 1.99
N GLN A 49 -13.80 16.86 0.98
CA GLN A 49 -13.89 16.34 -0.38
C GLN A 49 -12.67 16.78 -1.19
N VAL A 50 -11.98 15.84 -1.81
CA VAL A 50 -10.78 16.07 -2.61
C VAL A 50 -11.16 16.14 -4.08
N THR A 51 -10.66 17.17 -4.76
CA THR A 51 -10.67 17.24 -6.23
C THR A 51 -9.27 17.58 -6.71
N ALA A 52 -8.71 16.72 -7.55
CA ALA A 52 -7.37 16.87 -8.10
C ALA A 52 -7.40 16.76 -9.62
N ARG A 53 -7.01 17.81 -10.34
CA ARG A 53 -7.03 17.88 -11.79
C ARG A 53 -5.61 17.83 -12.34
N PHE A 54 -5.29 16.78 -13.07
CA PHE A 54 -4.04 16.61 -13.78
C PHE A 54 -4.23 16.94 -15.27
N THR A 55 -3.35 17.75 -15.84
CA THR A 55 -3.37 18.15 -17.25
C THR A 55 -2.03 17.79 -17.90
N ALA A 56 -2.07 16.99 -18.95
CA ALA A 56 -0.89 16.53 -19.69
C ALA A 56 -1.04 16.79 -21.19
N SER A 57 0.10 16.91 -21.87
CA SER A 57 0.14 17.09 -23.33
C SER A 57 -0.20 15.81 -24.10
N ASN A 58 -0.04 14.64 -23.45
CA ASN A 58 -0.31 13.34 -24.01
C ASN A 58 -1.24 12.54 -23.07
N GLU A 59 -1.89 11.53 -23.63
CA GLU A 59 -2.66 10.57 -22.85
C GLU A 59 -1.73 9.76 -21.92
N ILE A 60 -2.20 9.52 -20.70
CA ILE A 60 -1.54 8.71 -19.68
C ILE A 60 -2.12 7.30 -19.71
N ALA A 61 -1.29 6.32 -20.06
CA ALA A 61 -1.71 4.93 -20.18
C ALA A 61 -1.99 4.25 -18.83
N ASP A 62 -1.16 4.52 -17.81
CA ASP A 62 -1.28 3.89 -16.49
C ASP A 62 -1.87 4.86 -15.45
N LEU A 63 -3.20 4.86 -15.36
CA LEU A 63 -3.94 5.71 -14.43
C LEU A 63 -3.84 5.26 -12.97
N LEU A 64 -3.47 4.00 -12.70
CA LEU A 64 -3.23 3.51 -11.34
C LEU A 64 -1.90 4.06 -10.81
N THR A 65 -0.88 4.07 -11.65
CA THR A 65 0.39 4.75 -11.35
C THR A 65 0.19 6.25 -11.19
N LEU A 66 -0.57 6.90 -12.08
CA LEU A 66 -0.89 8.33 -11.92
C LEU A 66 -1.63 8.62 -10.61
N ARG A 67 -2.61 7.78 -10.23
CA ARG A 67 -3.33 7.90 -8.95
C ARG A 67 -2.37 7.93 -7.77
N ASN A 68 -1.33 7.09 -7.76
CA ASN A 68 -0.35 7.07 -6.66
C ASN A 68 0.45 8.37 -6.58
N TYR A 69 0.84 8.97 -7.71
CA TYR A 69 1.50 10.29 -7.70
C TYR A 69 0.58 11.41 -7.23
N VAL A 70 -0.69 11.37 -7.63
CA VAL A 70 -1.70 12.32 -7.14
C VAL A 70 -1.90 12.13 -5.63
N HIS A 71 -1.98 10.89 -5.15
CA HIS A 71 -2.04 10.57 -3.72
C HIS A 71 -0.86 11.17 -2.97
N ASP A 72 0.38 10.93 -3.43
CA ASP A 72 1.58 11.44 -2.78
C ASP A 72 1.63 12.98 -2.76
N ALA A 73 1.18 13.65 -3.83
CA ALA A 73 1.10 15.11 -3.86
C ALA A 73 0.13 15.68 -2.83
N ILE A 74 -1.07 15.10 -2.72
CA ILE A 74 -2.08 15.51 -1.74
C ILE A 74 -1.60 15.19 -0.31
N ARG A 75 -0.89 14.07 -0.11
CA ARG A 75 -0.35 13.68 1.19
C ARG A 75 0.60 14.73 1.77
N VAL A 76 1.40 15.41 0.95
CA VAL A 76 2.23 16.52 1.41
C VAL A 76 1.40 17.59 2.15
N GLU A 77 0.24 17.96 1.60
CA GLU A 77 -0.64 18.96 2.22
C GLU A 77 -1.22 18.45 3.54
N LEU A 78 -1.69 17.19 3.54
CA LEU A 78 -2.30 16.56 4.70
C LEU A 78 -1.31 16.29 5.83
N ASP A 79 -0.06 15.95 5.50
CA ASP A 79 1.00 15.70 6.47
C ASP A 79 1.43 17.01 7.14
N ILE A 80 1.53 18.10 6.37
CA ILE A 80 1.77 19.44 6.93
C ILE A 80 0.62 19.82 7.86
N LEU A 81 -0.63 19.68 7.40
CA LEU A 81 -1.81 20.02 8.19
C LEU A 81 -1.94 19.13 9.43
N GLY A 82 -1.62 17.84 9.30
CA GLY A 82 -1.62 16.84 10.35
C GLY A 82 -0.57 17.15 11.41
N TYR A 83 0.65 17.50 11.00
CA TYR A 83 1.71 17.96 11.89
C TYR A 83 1.30 19.21 12.67
N VAL A 84 0.75 20.22 11.98
CA VAL A 84 0.32 21.48 12.62
C VAL A 84 -0.79 21.25 13.65
N ASN A 85 -1.72 20.33 13.39
CA ASN A 85 -2.89 20.10 14.24
C ASN A 85 -2.77 18.90 15.20
N GLY A 86 -1.70 18.10 15.11
CA GLY A 86 -1.60 16.83 15.82
C GLY A 86 -2.65 15.80 15.39
N CYS A 87 -3.03 15.81 14.11
CA CYS A 87 -4.08 14.95 13.56
C CYS A 87 -3.51 13.92 12.58
N GLY A 88 -3.96 12.67 12.68
CA GLY A 88 -3.72 11.64 11.66
C GLY A 88 -4.82 11.68 10.61
N TYR A 89 -4.65 12.50 9.58
CA TYR A 89 -5.57 12.53 8.44
C TYR A 89 -5.26 11.38 7.49
N GLU A 90 -6.32 10.90 6.85
CA GLU A 90 -6.24 9.83 5.89
C GLU A 90 -6.78 10.29 4.54
N LEU A 91 -6.15 9.86 3.45
CA LEU A 91 -6.56 10.17 2.09
C LEU A 91 -7.13 8.93 1.41
N GLU A 92 -8.30 9.07 0.80
CA GLU A 92 -8.88 8.04 -0.06
C GLU A 92 -9.19 8.65 -1.42
N ILE A 93 -8.54 8.18 -2.49
CA ILE A 93 -8.90 8.54 -3.88
C ILE A 93 -9.77 7.44 -4.44
N THR A 94 -11.02 7.76 -4.78
CA THR A 94 -12.05 6.77 -5.10
C THR A 94 -12.28 6.61 -6.60
N GLN A 95 -12.00 7.64 -7.40
CA GLN A 95 -12.25 7.57 -8.84
C GLN A 95 -11.42 8.58 -9.65
N VAL A 96 -11.33 8.33 -10.96
CA VAL A 96 -10.81 9.27 -11.96
C VAL A 96 -11.74 9.33 -13.17
N ALA A 97 -11.96 10.54 -13.68
CA ALA A 97 -12.62 10.77 -14.97
C ALA A 97 -11.66 11.51 -15.91
N ASP A 98 -11.68 11.18 -17.20
CA ASP A 98 -10.87 11.86 -18.21
C ASP A 98 -11.70 12.75 -19.15
N SER A 99 -11.01 13.63 -19.88
CA SER A 99 -11.60 14.48 -20.91
C SER A 99 -11.66 13.81 -22.30
N LEU A 100 -11.25 12.55 -22.42
CA LEU A 100 -11.17 11.81 -23.68
C LEU A 100 -12.48 11.09 -24.02
N GLY A 101 -13.45 11.10 -23.10
CA GLY A 101 -14.77 10.53 -23.27
C GLY A 101 -14.88 9.07 -22.80
N ASN A 102 -13.86 8.56 -22.10
CA ASN A 102 -13.95 7.25 -21.48
C ASN A 102 -14.87 7.28 -20.26
N GLN A 103 -15.37 6.11 -19.86
CA GLN A 103 -16.11 5.99 -18.61
C GLN A 103 -15.18 6.23 -17.41
N PRO A 104 -15.67 6.87 -16.33
CA PRO A 104 -14.90 7.02 -15.11
C PRO A 104 -14.42 5.67 -14.57
N ILE A 105 -13.18 5.63 -14.09
CA ILE A 105 -12.60 4.46 -13.43
C ILE A 105 -12.83 4.61 -11.93
N ILE A 106 -13.44 3.59 -11.32
CA ILE A 106 -13.61 3.50 -9.87
C ILE A 106 -12.45 2.68 -9.29
N PHE A 107 -11.73 3.27 -8.34
CA PHE A 107 -10.68 2.57 -7.61
C PHE A 107 -11.30 1.74 -6.49
N GLY A 108 -11.10 0.42 -6.54
CA GLY A 108 -11.56 -0.49 -5.50
C GLY A 108 -10.72 -0.37 -4.22
N VAL A 109 -11.25 -0.95 -3.14
CA VAL A 109 -10.57 -1.01 -1.82
C VAL A 109 -9.57 -2.15 -1.69
N GLY A 110 -9.54 -3.07 -2.66
CA GLY A 110 -8.66 -4.23 -2.69
C GLY A 110 -7.52 -4.07 -3.69
N ILE A 111 -6.50 -4.92 -3.57
CA ILE A 111 -5.42 -5.01 -4.54
C ILE A 111 -5.90 -5.87 -5.72
N PRO A 112 -5.98 -5.33 -6.96
CA PRO A 112 -6.56 -6.04 -8.09
C PRO A 112 -5.91 -7.40 -8.37
N VAL A 113 -4.59 -7.49 -8.22
CA VAL A 113 -3.85 -8.75 -8.49
C VAL A 113 -4.19 -9.87 -7.52
N LEU A 114 -4.87 -9.57 -6.42
CA LEU A 114 -5.28 -10.55 -5.39
C LEU A 114 -6.78 -10.93 -5.48
N ALA A 115 -7.55 -10.28 -6.38
CA ALA A 115 -9.00 -10.45 -6.45
C ALA A 115 -9.45 -11.78 -7.08
N ASP A 116 -8.65 -12.33 -8.01
CA ASP A 116 -8.98 -13.55 -8.77
C ASP A 116 -8.40 -14.84 -8.17
N GLU A 117 -7.70 -14.75 -7.04
CA GLU A 117 -7.19 -15.93 -6.37
C GLU A 117 -8.33 -16.56 -5.54
N ASN A 118 -8.77 -17.77 -5.94
CA ASN A 118 -9.62 -18.65 -5.11
C ASN A 118 -8.87 -19.03 -3.83
N ARG A 119 -8.77 -18.09 -2.89
CA ARG A 119 -7.99 -18.25 -1.68
C ARG A 119 -8.73 -19.19 -0.75
N SER A 120 -8.04 -20.26 -0.37
CA SER A 120 -8.54 -21.33 0.51
C SER A 120 -8.67 -20.92 2.00
N VAL A 121 -8.55 -19.63 2.32
CA VAL A 121 -8.49 -19.13 3.69
C VAL A 121 -9.86 -18.59 4.10
N ASP A 122 -10.44 -19.20 5.13
CA ASP A 122 -11.76 -18.87 5.66
C ASP A 122 -11.66 -17.92 6.87
N PHE A 123 -12.62 -16.99 7.00
CA PHE A 123 -12.62 -15.98 8.06
C PHE A 123 -12.68 -16.61 9.45
N GLU A 124 -13.52 -17.63 9.68
CA GLU A 124 -13.64 -18.26 11.00
C GLU A 124 -12.35 -18.95 11.40
N LYS A 125 -11.67 -19.61 10.44
CA LYS A 125 -10.35 -20.21 10.68
C LYS A 125 -9.32 -19.18 11.12
N VAL A 126 -9.24 -18.04 10.43
CA VAL A 126 -8.32 -16.95 10.80
C VAL A 126 -8.71 -16.36 12.16
N PHE A 127 -10.00 -16.17 12.41
CA PHE A 127 -10.48 -15.61 13.66
C PHE A 127 -10.12 -16.48 14.87
N ASN A 128 -10.21 -17.81 14.72
CA ASN A 128 -9.87 -18.75 15.78
C ASN A 128 -8.37 -18.74 16.17
N LEU A 129 -7.48 -18.24 15.30
CA LEU A 129 -6.06 -18.07 15.63
C LEU A 129 -5.82 -16.96 16.67
N PHE A 130 -6.80 -16.08 16.90
CA PHE A 130 -6.70 -15.01 17.92
C PHE A 130 -6.98 -15.47 19.35
N GLN A 131 -7.30 -16.75 19.57
CA GLN A 131 -7.63 -17.27 20.90
C GLN A 131 -6.39 -17.59 21.77
N ASP A 132 -5.17 -17.49 21.22
CA ASP A 132 -3.94 -17.63 21.99
C ASP A 132 -2.83 -16.65 21.51
N SER A 133 -1.64 -16.77 22.10
CA SER A 133 -0.51 -15.86 21.86
C SER A 133 -0.06 -15.77 20.41
N ARG A 134 -0.33 -16.78 19.57
CA ARG A 134 0.00 -16.77 18.12
C ARG A 134 -0.79 -15.68 17.39
N GLY A 135 -2.01 -15.43 17.84
CA GLY A 135 -2.88 -14.38 17.34
C GLY A 135 -2.29 -12.98 17.43
N ASN A 136 -1.39 -12.73 18.39
CA ASN A 136 -0.77 -11.40 18.55
C ASN A 136 0.09 -11.02 17.34
N TYR A 137 0.91 -11.95 16.86
CA TYR A 137 1.78 -11.74 15.70
C TYR A 137 0.98 -11.67 14.40
N LEU A 138 -0.02 -12.54 14.26
CA LEU A 138 -0.93 -12.48 13.12
C LEU A 138 -1.70 -11.15 13.09
N ARG A 139 -2.14 -10.63 14.24
CA ARG A 139 -2.85 -9.35 14.33
C ARG A 139 -1.96 -8.20 13.84
N LEU A 140 -0.69 -8.18 14.27
CA LEU A 140 0.28 -7.17 13.79
C LEU A 140 0.51 -7.30 12.29
N CYS A 141 0.68 -8.52 11.79
CA CYS A 141 0.80 -8.79 10.36
C CYS A 141 -0.39 -8.26 9.57
N LEU A 142 -1.63 -8.63 9.94
CA LEU A 142 -2.83 -8.16 9.24
C LEU A 142 -3.02 -6.64 9.33
N ALA A 143 -2.65 -6.01 10.45
CA ALA A 143 -2.67 -4.56 10.59
C ALA A 143 -1.67 -3.90 9.63
N ASP A 144 -0.46 -4.44 9.52
CA ASP A 144 0.56 -3.92 8.60
C ASP A 144 0.16 -4.14 7.13
N LEU A 145 -0.42 -5.28 6.78
CA LEU A 145 -0.94 -5.48 5.42
C LEU A 145 -2.07 -4.51 5.08
N ARG A 146 -2.92 -4.14 6.05
CA ARG A 146 -3.93 -3.09 5.86
C ARG A 146 -3.25 -1.75 5.56
N GLU A 147 -2.25 -1.35 6.34
CA GLU A 147 -1.53 -0.09 6.07
C GLU A 147 -0.79 -0.14 4.72
N ALA A 148 -0.23 -1.30 4.35
CA ALA A 148 0.41 -1.51 3.06
C ALA A 148 -0.54 -1.27 1.87
N ILE A 149 -1.80 -1.68 1.99
CA ILE A 149 -2.84 -1.43 0.98
C ILE A 149 -3.15 0.08 0.87
N ARG A 150 -3.14 0.78 1.99
CA ARG A 150 -3.59 2.18 2.10
C ARG A 150 -2.51 3.20 1.79
N GLU A 151 -1.25 2.86 2.03
CA GLU A 151 -0.10 3.76 1.87
C GLU A 151 0.83 3.25 0.75
N PRO A 152 0.57 3.63 -0.52
CA PRO A 152 1.32 3.09 -1.65
C PRO A 152 2.81 3.43 -1.63
N ARG A 153 3.19 4.51 -0.92
CA ARG A 153 4.57 4.97 -0.78
C ARG A 153 5.38 4.11 0.18
N ASP A 154 4.83 3.79 1.35
CA ASP A 154 5.50 3.01 2.40
C ASP A 154 5.11 1.52 2.38
N MET A 155 4.36 1.09 1.38
CA MET A 155 3.83 -0.26 1.23
C MET A 155 4.89 -1.34 1.44
N GLY A 156 6.07 -1.19 0.83
CA GLY A 156 7.15 -2.18 0.97
C GLY A 156 7.67 -2.31 2.40
N PHE A 157 7.72 -1.20 3.15
CA PHE A 157 8.07 -1.22 4.57
C PHE A 157 7.02 -1.98 5.40
N PHE A 158 5.74 -1.69 5.18
CA PHE A 158 4.65 -2.36 5.88
C PHE A 158 4.58 -3.85 5.55
N ILE A 159 4.72 -4.24 4.28
CA ILE A 159 4.77 -5.65 3.88
C ILE A 159 5.89 -6.39 4.61
N TYR A 160 7.12 -5.85 4.59
CA TYR A 160 8.23 -6.53 5.24
C TYR A 160 8.04 -6.60 6.76
N ARG A 161 7.52 -5.54 7.39
CA ARG A 161 7.18 -5.54 8.82
C ARG A 161 6.10 -6.58 9.15
N ALA A 162 5.12 -6.78 8.27
CA ALA A 162 4.10 -7.82 8.43
C ALA A 162 4.72 -9.22 8.46
N ILE A 163 5.64 -9.51 7.54
CA ILE A 163 6.36 -10.80 7.50
C ILE A 163 7.29 -10.94 8.71
N GLU A 164 7.97 -9.86 9.13
CA GLU A 164 8.79 -9.85 10.33
C GLU A 164 7.97 -10.14 11.59
N ALA A 165 6.72 -9.64 11.67
CA ALA A 165 5.82 -9.96 12.77
C ALA A 165 5.50 -11.45 12.83
N LEU A 166 5.25 -12.10 11.69
CA LEU A 166 5.04 -13.57 11.65
C LEU A 166 6.30 -14.33 12.06
N MET A 167 7.48 -13.89 11.63
CA MET A 167 8.76 -14.47 12.03
C MET A 167 8.94 -14.48 13.55
N GLN A 168 8.48 -13.44 14.28
CA GLN A 168 8.57 -13.42 15.74
C GLN A 168 7.85 -14.60 16.40
N SER A 169 6.85 -15.20 15.76
CA SER A 169 6.18 -16.39 16.30
C SER A 169 7.07 -17.65 16.32
N PHE A 170 8.17 -17.67 15.55
CA PHE A 170 9.17 -18.73 15.51
C PHE A 170 10.37 -18.46 16.44
N ARG A 171 10.40 -17.31 17.12
CA ARG A 171 11.54 -16.89 17.92
C ARG A 171 11.53 -17.57 19.29
N THR A 172 12.68 -18.13 19.67
CA THR A 172 12.89 -18.83 20.95
C THR A 172 13.58 -17.96 22.00
N ASP A 173 14.37 -16.98 21.57
CA ASP A 173 15.08 -16.03 22.44
C ASP A 173 15.37 -14.70 21.73
N ASP A 174 15.74 -13.69 22.51
CA ASP A 174 15.97 -12.34 22.00
C ASP A 174 17.35 -12.10 21.36
N SER A 175 18.21 -13.12 21.27
CA SER A 175 19.54 -12.96 20.69
C SER A 175 19.51 -12.79 19.17
N LYS A 176 20.63 -12.30 18.59
CA LYS A 176 20.83 -12.27 17.13
C LYS A 176 20.73 -13.67 16.52
N ARG A 177 21.24 -14.68 17.21
CA ARG A 177 21.15 -16.08 16.79
C ARG A 177 19.70 -16.56 16.79
N GLY A 178 18.93 -16.20 17.83
CA GLY A 178 17.49 -16.49 17.90
C GLY A 178 16.71 -15.86 16.74
N LYS A 179 17.03 -14.61 16.35
CA LYS A 179 16.44 -13.97 15.15
C LYS A 179 16.78 -14.72 13.87
N GLN A 180 18.05 -15.12 13.68
CA GLN A 180 18.46 -15.87 12.50
C GLN A 180 17.75 -17.23 12.42
N GLN A 181 17.70 -17.95 13.53
CA GLN A 181 17.01 -19.24 13.63
C GLN A 181 15.51 -19.10 13.35
N ALA A 182 14.86 -18.04 13.84
CA ALA A 182 13.45 -17.80 13.57
C ALA A 182 13.16 -17.58 12.06
N TRP A 183 14.04 -16.89 11.33
CA TRP A 183 13.94 -16.77 9.88
C TRP A 183 14.17 -18.10 9.15
N GLU A 184 15.11 -18.92 9.61
CA GLU A 184 15.33 -20.27 9.09
C GLU A 184 14.11 -21.17 9.32
N SER A 185 13.54 -21.15 10.52
CA SER A 185 12.32 -21.88 10.87
C SER A 185 11.12 -21.43 10.04
N LEU A 186 10.86 -20.12 9.92
CA LEU A 186 9.76 -19.62 9.09
C LEU A 186 9.87 -20.13 7.65
N ARG A 187 11.06 -20.05 7.04
CA ARG A 187 11.27 -20.52 5.66
C ARG A 187 11.06 -22.02 5.53
N SER A 188 11.61 -22.79 6.46
CA SER A 188 11.50 -24.25 6.45
C SER A 188 10.05 -24.71 6.60
N GLU A 189 9.36 -24.22 7.63
CA GLU A 189 7.98 -24.62 7.95
C GLU A 189 6.98 -24.18 6.89
N LEU A 190 7.18 -23.00 6.28
CA LEU A 190 6.27 -22.46 5.27
C LEU A 190 6.67 -22.80 3.84
N SER A 191 7.82 -23.47 3.62
CA SER A 191 8.38 -23.69 2.28
C SER A 191 8.49 -22.38 1.48
N VAL A 192 9.10 -21.37 2.10
CA VAL A 192 9.30 -20.03 1.52
C VAL A 192 10.77 -19.86 1.15
N SER A 193 11.02 -19.41 -0.09
CA SER A 193 12.39 -19.20 -0.55
C SER A 193 13.06 -18.01 0.15
N GLU A 194 14.39 -18.06 0.27
CA GLU A 194 15.15 -16.92 0.78
C GLU A 194 15.02 -15.69 -0.13
N ASP A 195 15.00 -15.92 -1.44
CA ASP A 195 14.90 -14.87 -2.46
C ASP A 195 13.59 -14.08 -2.33
N SER A 196 12.48 -14.75 -2.04
CA SER A 196 11.19 -14.10 -1.77
C SER A 196 11.30 -13.11 -0.60
N ILE A 197 11.93 -13.50 0.50
CA ILE A 197 12.11 -12.62 1.67
C ILE A 197 13.09 -11.48 1.35
N ARG A 198 14.21 -11.78 0.68
CA ARG A 198 15.21 -10.78 0.26
C ARG A 198 14.63 -9.74 -0.68
N GLN A 199 13.70 -10.13 -1.57
CA GLN A 199 13.00 -9.21 -2.44
C GLN A 199 12.17 -8.20 -1.65
N LEU A 200 11.39 -8.67 -0.66
CA LEU A 200 10.62 -7.78 0.23
C LEU A 200 11.56 -6.87 1.05
N GLU A 201 12.63 -7.44 1.60
CA GLU A 201 13.61 -6.71 2.41
C GLU A 201 14.30 -5.59 1.64
N LYS A 202 14.74 -5.86 0.40
CA LYS A 202 15.42 -4.87 -0.45
C LYS A 202 14.54 -3.63 -0.66
N VAL A 203 13.27 -3.86 -0.91
CA VAL A 203 12.30 -2.77 -1.11
C VAL A 203 12.08 -2.01 0.19
N ALA A 204 11.84 -2.73 1.30
CA ALA A 204 11.67 -2.13 2.61
C ALA A 204 12.88 -1.29 3.06
N ASN A 205 14.10 -1.78 2.86
CA ASN A 205 15.32 -1.07 3.22
C ASN A 205 15.50 0.22 2.41
N SER A 206 15.12 0.22 1.13
CA SER A 206 15.17 1.44 0.31
C SER A 206 14.31 2.55 0.95
N PHE A 207 13.06 2.24 1.29
CA PHE A 207 12.17 3.21 1.97
C PHE A 207 12.64 3.59 3.38
N ARG A 208 13.16 2.64 4.17
CA ARG A 208 13.73 2.91 5.52
C ARG A 208 14.91 3.86 5.48
N HIS A 209 15.65 3.90 4.38
CA HIS A 209 16.78 4.80 4.20
C HIS A 209 16.41 6.13 3.52
N GLY A 210 15.11 6.40 3.38
CA GLY A 210 14.60 7.64 2.79
C GLY A 210 14.77 7.71 1.28
N ASP A 211 14.98 6.56 0.61
CA ASP A 211 14.94 6.53 -0.85
C ASP A 211 13.55 6.95 -1.34
N THR A 212 13.52 7.80 -2.35
CA THR A 212 12.30 8.29 -2.98
C THR A 212 11.95 7.51 -4.23
N LYS A 213 12.59 6.36 -4.45
CA LYS A 213 12.33 5.51 -5.62
C LYS A 213 10.86 5.10 -5.65
N TYR A 214 10.20 5.49 -6.75
CA TYR A 214 8.82 5.12 -7.02
C TYR A 214 8.72 3.65 -7.48
N ILE A 215 7.61 3.00 -7.15
CA ILE A 215 7.29 1.63 -7.52
C ILE A 215 5.99 1.65 -8.33
N SER A 216 6.02 1.07 -9.53
CA SER A 216 4.85 0.93 -10.41
C SER A 216 3.76 0.04 -9.80
N ASP A 217 2.51 0.19 -10.24
CA ASP A 217 1.42 -0.66 -9.75
C ASP A 217 1.67 -2.16 -9.99
N ALA A 218 2.31 -2.50 -11.11
CA ALA A 218 2.71 -3.88 -11.42
C ALA A 218 3.74 -4.43 -10.41
N GLU A 219 4.80 -3.68 -10.12
CA GLU A 219 5.79 -4.07 -9.10
C GLU A 219 5.16 -4.18 -7.71
N LYS A 220 4.20 -3.29 -7.37
CA LYS A 220 3.43 -3.39 -6.13
C LYS A 220 2.64 -4.70 -6.07
N GLY A 221 1.98 -5.07 -7.16
CA GLY A 221 1.26 -6.33 -7.29
C GLY A 221 2.14 -7.54 -7.00
N GLU A 222 3.35 -7.59 -7.52
CA GLU A 222 4.28 -8.71 -7.27
C GLU A 222 4.70 -8.81 -5.79
N LEU A 223 4.95 -7.68 -5.13
CA LEU A 223 5.25 -7.67 -3.69
C LEU A 223 4.08 -8.17 -2.85
N PHE A 224 2.85 -7.76 -3.22
CA PHE A 224 1.63 -8.23 -2.57
C PHE A 224 1.43 -9.72 -2.74
N LYS A 225 1.63 -10.29 -3.93
CA LYS A 225 1.53 -11.75 -4.17
C LYS A 225 2.48 -12.54 -3.28
N ILE A 226 3.74 -12.11 -3.19
CA ILE A 226 4.74 -12.76 -2.33
C ILE A 226 4.29 -12.71 -0.86
N ALA A 227 3.87 -11.53 -0.39
CA ALA A 227 3.43 -11.36 0.99
C ALA A 227 2.20 -12.22 1.31
N TRP A 228 1.21 -12.24 0.41
CA TRP A 228 -0.01 -13.02 0.58
C TRP A 228 0.24 -14.52 0.58
N ASP A 229 1.10 -15.04 -0.29
CA ASP A 229 1.49 -16.46 -0.28
C ASP A 229 2.10 -16.86 1.07
N ILE A 230 3.03 -16.06 1.61
CA ILE A 230 3.67 -16.31 2.91
C ILE A 230 2.62 -16.31 4.03
N VAL A 231 1.71 -15.34 4.02
CA VAL A 231 0.67 -15.20 5.04
C VAL A 231 -0.34 -16.34 4.97
N ASP A 232 -0.73 -16.77 3.77
CA ASP A 232 -1.63 -17.90 3.57
C ASP A 232 -1.01 -19.21 4.05
N LYS A 233 0.29 -19.43 3.74
CA LYS A 233 1.06 -20.56 4.26
C LYS A 233 1.14 -20.52 5.78
N TYR A 234 1.39 -19.35 6.37
CA TYR A 234 1.41 -19.18 7.81
C TYR A 234 0.07 -19.51 8.46
N ILE A 235 -1.03 -19.00 7.92
CA ILE A 235 -2.38 -19.28 8.43
C ILE A 235 -2.67 -20.78 8.38
N LYS A 236 -2.33 -21.46 7.27
CA LYS A 236 -2.46 -22.92 7.14
C LYS A 236 -1.63 -23.67 8.18
N PHE A 237 -0.36 -23.28 8.34
CA PHE A 237 0.54 -23.83 9.35
C PHE A 237 -0.02 -23.66 10.77
N ALA A 238 -0.44 -22.44 11.13
CA ALA A 238 -0.97 -22.12 12.46
C ALA A 238 -2.28 -22.87 12.77
N CYS A 239 -3.13 -23.08 11.75
CA CYS A 239 -4.37 -23.87 11.87
C CYS A 239 -4.11 -25.36 12.13
N ASN A 240 -3.03 -25.93 11.55
CA ASN A 240 -2.75 -27.36 11.63
C ASN A 240 -2.04 -27.80 12.92
N GLY A 241 -1.85 -26.88 13.87
CA GLY A 241 -1.15 -27.15 15.12
C GLY A 241 0.35 -27.02 14.95
N TYR A 242 0.89 -25.97 15.57
CA TYR A 242 2.32 -25.69 15.66
C TYR A 242 3.04 -26.92 16.27
N GLN A 243 3.94 -27.58 15.54
CA GLN A 243 4.90 -28.48 16.17
C GLN A 243 6.08 -27.63 16.66
N LYS A 244 6.20 -27.47 17.99
CA LYS A 244 7.36 -26.84 18.63
C LYS A 244 8.55 -27.79 18.61
#